data_AF-A0A182K5L2-F1
#
_entry.id   AF-A0A182K5L2-F1
#
_cell.length_a   1.000
_cell.length_b   1.000
_cell.length_c   1.000
_cell.angle_alpha   90.00
_cell.angle_beta   90.00
_cell.angle_gamma   90.00
#
_symmetry.space_group_name_H-M   'P 1'
#
loop_
_entity.id
_entity.type
_entity.pdbx_description
1 polymer ?
#
loop_
_entity_poly.entity_id
_entity_poly.type
_entity_poly.pdbx_seq_one_letter_code
_entity_poly.pdbx_strand_id
1 'polypeptide(L)' 'MVWVHPCGRYRHNTVVFILAKEYNLKNLRTIHRLDRLTSGLLLFGRSPKKARQMEHQIRNRQVQKEYICRVEGEFPE' A
#
# COMPACT_ATOMS: atom_id res chain seq x y z
N MET A 1 -2.99 -7.47 -11.55
CA MET A 1 -1.95 -7.35 -10.51
C MET A 1 -1.23 -6.02 -10.72
N VAL A 2 -1.33 -5.08 -9.77
CA VAL A 2 -0.94 -3.67 -9.97
C VAL A 2 0.12 -3.29 -8.93
N TRP A 3 1.16 -2.57 -9.36
CA TRP A 3 2.25 -2.14 -8.50
C TRP A 3 1.84 -0.93 -7.64
N VAL A 4 2.25 -0.90 -6.38
CA VAL A 4 1.82 0.17 -5.44
C VAL A 4 2.49 1.50 -5.75
N HIS A 5 3.76 1.47 -6.16
CA HIS A 5 4.58 2.65 -6.47
C HIS A 5 5.50 2.34 -7.66
N PRO A 6 5.88 3.34 -8.46
CA PRO A 6 6.75 3.13 -9.61
C PRO A 6 8.12 2.64 -9.16
N CYS A 7 8.53 1.49 -9.68
CA CYS A 7 9.87 0.94 -9.49
C CYS A 7 10.39 0.50 -10.87
N GLY A 8 11.48 1.10 -11.36
CA GLY A 8 12.06 0.80 -12.67
C GLY A 8 11.19 1.22 -13.87
N ARG A 9 11.11 0.38 -14.91
CA ARG A 9 10.39 0.63 -16.19
C ARG A 9 8.85 0.73 -16.07
N TYR A 10 8.28 0.56 -14.89
CA TYR A 10 6.83 0.51 -14.68
C TYR A 10 6.29 1.82 -14.10
N ARG A 11 6.11 2.83 -14.97
CA ARG A 11 5.50 4.13 -14.60
C ARG A 11 3.98 4.15 -14.77
N HIS A 12 3.43 3.41 -15.72
CA HIS A 12 2.03 3.52 -16.12
C HIS A 12 1.07 2.50 -15.47
N ASN A 13 1.59 1.41 -14.88
CA ASN A 13 0.78 0.35 -14.24
C ASN A 13 0.90 0.38 -12.71
N THR A 14 0.92 1.59 -12.14
CA THR A 14 0.93 1.77 -10.68
C THR A 14 -0.45 2.20 -10.21
N VAL A 15 -0.85 1.77 -9.01
CA VAL A 15 -2.15 2.15 -8.42
C VAL A 15 -2.26 3.67 -8.35
N VAL A 16 -1.18 4.38 -8.03
CA VAL A 16 -1.15 5.85 -8.00
C VAL A 16 -1.46 6.46 -9.37
N PHE A 17 -0.89 5.92 -10.45
CA PHE A 17 -1.15 6.42 -11.81
C PHE A 17 -2.59 6.15 -12.26
N ILE A 18 -3.12 4.96 -11.96
CA ILE A 18 -4.52 4.61 -12.27
C ILE A 18 -5.47 5.54 -11.53
N LEU A 19 -5.28 5.73 -10.22
CA LEU A 19 -6.10 6.64 -9.41
C LEU A 19 -6.03 8.10 -9.91
N ALA A 20 -4.86 8.54 -10.36
CA ALA A 20 -4.71 9.86 -10.96
C ALA A 20 -5.43 9.98 -12.31
N LYS A 21 -5.39 8.94 -13.14
CA LYS A 21 -5.99 8.93 -14.49
C LYS A 21 -7.51 8.77 -14.46
N GLU A 22 -8.02 7.79 -13.70
CA GLU A 22 -9.44 7.41 -13.71
C GLU A 22 -10.27 8.25 -12.74
N TYR A 23 -9.69 8.70 -11.62
CA TYR A 23 -10.41 9.39 -10.55
C TYR A 23 -9.92 10.82 -10.30
N ASN A 24 -9.00 11.33 -11.14
CA ASN A 24 -8.36 12.65 -10.98
C ASN A 24 -7.74 12.89 -9.59
N LEU A 25 -7.37 11.80 -8.88
CA LEU A 25 -6.76 11.87 -7.56
C LEU A 25 -5.25 12.08 -7.70
N LYS A 26 -4.86 13.35 -7.83
CA LYS A 26 -3.46 13.78 -7.94
C LYS A 26 -2.82 13.95 -6.57
N ASN A 27 -1.48 13.95 -6.53
CA ASN A 27 -0.67 14.20 -5.33
C ASN A 27 -0.89 13.21 -4.19
N LEU A 28 -1.37 11.99 -4.48
CA LEU A 28 -1.45 10.92 -3.51
C LEU A 28 -0.04 10.50 -3.08
N ARG A 29 0.14 10.34 -1.77
CA ARG A 29 1.37 9.84 -1.16
C ARG A 29 1.13 8.44 -0.65
N THR A 30 1.93 7.49 -1.13
CA THR A 30 1.88 6.10 -0.66
C THR A 30 2.31 6.05 0.81
N ILE A 31 1.41 5.61 1.69
CA ILE A 31 1.67 5.53 3.14
C ILE A 31 2.42 4.22 3.47
N HIS A 32 2.05 3.13 2.81
CA HIS A 32 2.73 1.85 2.91
C HIS A 32 2.62 1.08 1.59
N ARG A 33 3.45 0.05 1.47
CA ARG A 33 3.44 -0.88 0.33
C ARG A 33 2.87 -2.23 0.74
N LEU A 34 2.37 -2.96 -0.25
CA LEU A 34 2.16 -4.40 -0.21
C LEU A 34 3.23 -5.05 -1.09
N ASP A 35 3.61 -6.28 -0.77
CA ASP A 35 4.51 -7.06 -1.62
C ASP A 35 3.82 -7.47 -2.91
N ARG A 36 4.63 -7.77 -3.94
CA ARG A 36 4.14 -7.98 -5.31
C ARG A 36 3.08 -9.09 -5.42
N LEU A 37 3.22 -10.14 -4.61
CA LEU A 37 2.34 -11.30 -4.61
C LEU A 37 1.24 -11.23 -3.54
N THR A 38 1.17 -10.11 -2.80
CA THR A 38 0.19 -9.91 -1.72
C THR A 38 -0.93 -9.01 -2.20
N SER A 39 -2.15 -9.54 -2.24
CA SER A 39 -3.36 -8.74 -2.34
C SER A 39 -3.72 -8.13 -0.99
N GLY A 40 -4.36 -6.96 -0.98
CA GLY A 40 -4.86 -6.38 0.27
C GLY A 40 -5.17 -4.90 0.18
N LEU A 41 -5.35 -4.29 1.35
CA LEU A 41 -5.64 -2.87 1.50
C LEU A 41 -4.38 -2.02 1.30
N LEU A 42 -4.53 -0.88 0.62
CA LEU A 42 -3.49 0.11 0.42
C LEU A 42 -3.97 1.48 0.89
N LEU A 43 -3.17 2.15 1.71
CA LEU A 43 -3.47 3.50 2.18
C LEU A 43 -2.67 4.55 1.42
N PHE A 44 -3.35 5.60 0.99
CA PHE A 44 -2.77 6.79 0.36
C PHE A 44 -3.16 8.05 1.13
N GLY A 45 -2.17 8.91 1.41
CA GLY A 45 -2.39 10.21 2.02
C GLY A 45 -2.66 11.27 0.96
N ARG A 46 -3.78 11.99 1.09
CA ARG A 46 -4.10 13.15 0.22
C ARG A 46 -3.32 14.41 0.58
N SER A 47 -2.77 14.49 1.79
CA SER A 47 -1.95 15.61 2.23
C SER A 47 -0.62 15.15 2.82
N PRO A 48 0.47 15.94 2.67
CA PRO A 48 1.78 15.59 3.24
C PRO A 48 1.73 15.37 4.76
N LYS A 49 0.95 16.21 5.46
CA LYS A 49 0.81 16.14 6.93
C LYS A 49 0.17 14.82 7.36
N LYS A 50 -0.93 14.41 6.73
CA LYS A 50 -1.63 13.16 7.08
C LYS A 50 -0.84 11.92 6.67
N ALA A 51 -0.16 11.95 5.52
CA ALA A 51 0.73 10.87 5.10
C ALA A 51 1.83 10.63 6.16
N ARG A 52 2.54 11.68 6.58
CA ARG A 52 3.59 11.59 7.61
C ARG A 52 3.06 11.11 8.97
N GLN A 53 1.89 11.60 9.41
CA GLN A 53 1.29 11.15 10.66
C GLN A 53 0.99 9.64 10.62
N MET A 54 0.39 9.15 9.53
CA MET A 54 0.05 7.74 9.40
C MET A 54 1.30 6.86 9.24
N GLU A 55 2.29 7.29 8.46
CA GLU A 55 3.59 6.61 8.36
C GLU A 55 4.25 6.46 9.74
N HIS A 56 4.18 7.50 10.57
CA HIS A 56 4.70 7.46 11.94
C HIS A 56 3.95 6.45 12.82
N GLN A 57 2.61 6.44 12.76
CA GLN A 57 1.80 5.47 13.49
C GLN A 57 2.11 4.02 13.07
N ILE A 58 2.25 3.77 11.77
CA ILE A 58 2.64 2.45 11.25
C ILE A 58 4.04 2.07 11.75
N ARG A 59 5.00 2.99 11.68
CA ARG A 59 6.39 2.76 12.14
C ARG A 59 6.45 2.44 13.63
N ASN A 60 5.65 3.13 14.43
CA ASN A 60 5.57 2.94 15.87
C ASN A 60 4.63 1.80 16.28
N ARG A 61 4.16 0.97 15.35
CA ARG A 61 3.25 -0.17 15.59
C ARG A 61 1.94 0.22 16.29
N GLN A 62 1.47 1.43 16.05
CA GLN A 62 0.19 1.95 16.55
C GLN A 62 -0.99 1.60 15.62
N VAL A 63 -0.71 0.93 14.51
CA VAL A 63 -1.71 0.44 13.55
C VAL A 63 -1.67 -1.08 13.54
N GLN A 64 -2.81 -1.70 13.80
CA GLN A 64 -2.99 -3.13 13.64
C GLN A 64 -3.25 -3.45 12.17
N LYS A 65 -2.59 -4.50 11.66
CA LYS A 65 -2.76 -4.99 10.29
C LYS A 65 -3.00 -6.49 10.37
N GLU A 66 -4.11 -6.93 9.80
CA GLU A 66 -4.48 -8.34 9.73
C GLU A 66 -4.41 -8.82 8.28
N TYR A 67 -3.87 -10.02 8.09
CA TYR A 67 -3.74 -10.66 6.79
C TYR A 67 -4.28 -12.07 6.88
N ILE A 68 -5.10 -12.45 5.91
CA ILE A 68 -5.57 -13.82 5.76
C ILE A 68 -4.62 -14.53 4.80
N CYS A 69 -4.05 -15.63 5.27
CA CYS A 69 -3.10 -16.43 4.51
C CYS A 69 -3.53 -17.90 4.53
N ARG A 70 -3.42 -18.57 3.38
CA ARG A 70 -3.43 -20.03 3.32
C ARG A 70 -1.99 -20.51 3.28
N VAL A 71 -1.64 -21.44 4.15
CA VAL A 71 -0.31 -22.06 4.22
C VAL A 71 -0.42 -23.56 3.97
N GLU A 72 0.70 -24.15 3.57
CA GLU A 72 0.87 -25.60 3.51
C GLU A 72 1.57 -26.07 4.79
N GLY A 73 1.07 -27.16 5.38
CA GLY A 73 1.53 -27.68 6.67
C GLY A 73 0.56 -27.44 7.83
N GLU A 74 0.95 -27.88 9.01
CA GLU A 74 0.19 -27.78 10.26
C GLU A 74 0.93 -26.88 11.25
N PHE A 75 0.19 -26.04 11.97
CA PHE A 75 0.76 -25.22 13.03
C PHE A 75 1.05 -26.10 14.27
N PRO A 76 2.18 -25.90 14.96
CA PRO A 76 2.48 -26.63 16.20
C PRO A 76 1.50 -26.28 17.32
N GLU A 77 1.25 -27.24 18.21
CA GLU A 77 0.50 -27.05 19.46
C GLU A 77 1.27 -26.20 20.49
#